data_AF-A0A7K6ALV0-F1
#
_entry.id   AF-A0A7K6ALV0-F1
#
_cell.length_a   1.000
_cell.length_b   1.000
_cell.length_c   1.000
_cell.angle_alpha   90.00
_cell.angle_beta   90.00
_cell.angle_gamma   90.00
#
_symmetry.space_group_name_H-M   'P 1'
#
loop_
_entity.id
_entity.type
_entity.pdbx_description
1 polymer ?
#
loop_
_entity_poly.entity_id
_entity_poly.type
_entity_poly.pdbx_seq_one_letter_code
_entity_poly.pdbx_strand_id
1 'polypeptide(L)'
;VAQHFLVSYHIECTDEVKQSVVNSMGTFQEIVAEKCVEYFERYRRRTFVTPKSYLSFIGGYKAIYKENFDSVGSLSERMKTGLAKLMEAEVSVNDLSKDLVIKEKDLAVTSKKSDEVLLEVTMKAQAAEKVKMQVQKVKDKAQAIVDDIAIDKAVAEEKLEAARPALEEAEAALQDSITGETVDLLEPYLVMEDYNLETAKKVCGNVAGLCSWTQAMAYFYGINKEVLPLKV
;
A
#
# COMPACT_ATOMS: atom_id res chain seq x y z
N VAL A 1 -66.11 -24.07 51.36
CA VAL A 1 -65.02 -24.94 50.85
C VAL A 1 -64.20 -24.25 49.76
N ALA A 2 -64.79 -23.85 48.62
CA ALA A 2 -64.06 -23.15 47.55
C ALA A 2 -63.23 -21.95 48.04
N GLN A 3 -63.82 -21.11 48.91
CA GLN A 3 -63.12 -19.95 49.48
C GLN A 3 -61.83 -20.35 50.21
N HIS A 4 -61.88 -21.34 51.09
CA HIS A 4 -60.70 -21.82 51.81
C HIS A 4 -59.58 -22.31 50.87
N PHE A 5 -59.94 -22.99 49.76
CA PHE A 5 -58.94 -23.55 48.84
C PHE A 5 -58.45 -22.55 47.79
N LEU A 6 -59.24 -21.55 47.40
CA LEU A 6 -58.91 -20.62 46.32
C LEU A 6 -58.42 -19.25 46.80
N VAL A 7 -58.72 -18.85 48.04
CA VAL A 7 -58.19 -17.59 48.60
C VAL A 7 -56.66 -17.61 48.64
N SER A 8 -56.07 -18.72 49.10
CA SER A 8 -54.62 -18.91 49.16
C SER A 8 -53.97 -19.20 47.81
N TYR A 9 -54.75 -19.52 46.78
CA TYR A 9 -54.25 -19.78 45.44
C TYR A 9 -54.18 -18.46 44.65
N HIS A 10 -53.05 -18.22 43.99
CA HIS A 10 -52.87 -17.03 43.18
C HIS A 10 -53.59 -17.21 41.84
N ILE A 11 -54.45 -16.24 41.51
CA ILE A 11 -55.19 -16.15 40.25
C ILE A 11 -55.05 -14.69 39.82
N GLU A 12 -54.49 -14.49 38.64
CA GLU A 12 -54.25 -13.17 38.08
C GLU A 12 -55.56 -12.54 37.62
N CYS A 13 -56.19 -11.80 38.53
CA CYS A 13 -57.45 -11.09 38.34
C CYS A 13 -57.65 -10.08 39.48
N THR A 14 -58.63 -9.19 39.32
CA THR A 14 -59.08 -8.30 40.41
C THR A 14 -59.76 -9.11 41.52
N ASP A 15 -59.71 -8.63 42.76
CA ASP A 15 -60.33 -9.29 43.91
C ASP A 15 -61.83 -9.57 43.74
N GLU A 16 -62.55 -8.65 43.09
CA GLU A 16 -63.98 -8.80 42.78
C GLU A 16 -64.26 -10.03 41.90
N VAL A 17 -63.49 -10.18 40.82
CA VAL A 17 -63.56 -11.34 39.92
C VAL A 17 -63.17 -12.61 40.66
N LYS A 18 -62.13 -12.57 41.50
CA LYS A 18 -61.71 -13.72 42.31
C LYS A 18 -62.83 -14.19 43.24
N GLN A 19 -63.51 -13.25 43.91
CA GLN A 19 -64.65 -13.56 44.76
C GLN A 19 -65.83 -14.12 43.96
N SER A 20 -66.08 -13.58 42.76
CA SER A 20 -67.10 -14.11 41.85
C SER A 20 -66.80 -15.56 41.45
N VAL A 21 -65.55 -15.89 41.10
CA VAL A 21 -65.14 -17.26 40.74
C VAL A 21 -65.38 -18.22 41.91
N VAL A 22 -65.01 -17.81 43.13
CA VAL A 22 -65.24 -18.60 44.35
C VAL A 22 -66.73 -18.88 44.55
N ASN A 23 -67.59 -17.87 44.39
CA ASN A 23 -69.03 -18.01 44.54
C ASN A 23 -69.61 -18.91 43.44
N SER A 24 -69.21 -18.73 42.18
CA SER A 24 -69.65 -19.55 41.05
C SER A 24 -69.31 -21.03 41.25
N MET A 25 -68.12 -21.36 41.77
CA MET A 25 -67.78 -22.74 42.08
C MET A 25 -68.71 -23.37 43.13
N GLY A 26 -69.24 -22.58 44.08
CA GLY A 26 -70.27 -23.05 45.01
C GLY A 26 -71.57 -23.37 44.29
N THR A 27 -72.05 -22.44 43.46
CA THR A 27 -73.29 -22.61 42.69
C THR A 27 -73.23 -23.80 41.73
N PHE A 28 -72.07 -24.09 41.12
CA PHE A 28 -71.93 -25.26 40.24
C PHE A 28 -72.13 -26.57 40.99
N GLN A 29 -71.66 -26.67 42.23
CA GLN A 29 -71.83 -27.88 43.04
C GLN A 29 -73.31 -28.08 43.42
N GLU A 30 -74.03 -27.01 43.71
CA GLU A 30 -75.48 -27.03 43.98
C GLU A 30 -76.25 -27.45 42.72
N ILE A 31 -75.95 -26.86 41.57
CA ILE A 31 -76.56 -27.21 40.29
C ILE A 31 -76.33 -28.69 39.96
N VAL A 32 -75.11 -29.20 40.13
CA VAL A 32 -74.81 -30.62 39.87
C VAL A 32 -75.59 -31.53 40.82
N ALA A 33 -75.79 -31.13 42.09
CA ALA A 33 -76.60 -31.88 43.04
C ALA A 33 -78.07 -31.92 42.61
N GLU A 34 -78.65 -30.79 42.20
CA GLU A 34 -80.01 -30.70 41.65
C GLU A 34 -80.17 -31.56 40.40
N LYS A 35 -79.21 -31.50 39.48
CA LYS A 35 -79.22 -32.33 38.26
C LYS A 35 -79.10 -33.82 38.56
N CYS A 36 -78.41 -34.24 39.63
CA CYS A 36 -78.43 -35.65 40.04
C CYS A 36 -79.84 -36.10 40.45
N VAL A 37 -80.63 -35.23 41.09
CA VAL A 37 -82.02 -35.54 41.45
C VAL A 37 -82.90 -35.60 40.21
N GLU A 38 -82.87 -34.58 39.36
CA GLU A 38 -83.63 -34.54 38.10
C GLU A 38 -83.33 -35.75 37.21
N TYR A 39 -82.06 -36.15 37.13
CA TYR A 39 -81.63 -37.31 36.35
C TYR A 39 -82.21 -38.62 36.89
N PHE A 40 -82.28 -38.77 38.22
CA PHE A 40 -82.93 -39.92 38.84
C PHE A 40 -84.44 -39.90 38.62
N GLU A 41 -85.10 -38.75 38.71
CA GLU A 41 -86.54 -38.63 38.47
C GLU A 41 -86.92 -39.03 37.04
N ARG A 42 -86.12 -38.60 36.06
CA ARG A 42 -86.38 -38.83 34.64
C ARG A 42 -85.98 -40.21 34.15
N TYR A 43 -84.81 -40.71 34.56
CA TYR A 43 -84.22 -41.94 34.01
C TYR A 43 -84.14 -43.09 35.02
N ARG A 44 -84.52 -42.87 36.28
CA ARG A 44 -84.42 -43.84 37.38
C ARG A 44 -83.01 -44.41 37.60
N ARG A 45 -81.99 -43.70 37.11
CA ARG A 45 -80.56 -44.02 37.31
C ARG A 45 -79.99 -43.11 38.40
N ARG A 46 -79.44 -43.71 39.45
CA ARG A 46 -78.84 -42.94 40.57
C ARG A 46 -77.44 -42.46 40.18
N THR A 47 -77.20 -41.16 40.31
CA THR A 47 -75.89 -40.53 40.27
C THR A 47 -75.65 -39.79 41.58
N PHE A 48 -74.40 -39.68 42.00
CA PHE A 48 -74.05 -39.06 43.27
C PHE A 48 -72.99 -37.98 43.05
N VAL A 49 -73.17 -36.85 43.72
CA VAL A 49 -72.11 -35.86 43.90
C VAL A 49 -71.61 -35.98 45.33
N THR A 50 -70.29 -35.96 45.51
CA THR A 50 -69.67 -36.06 46.85
C THR A 50 -68.76 -34.85 47.11
N PRO A 51 -68.50 -34.52 48.39
CA PRO A 51 -67.49 -33.51 48.71
C PRO A 51 -66.11 -33.86 48.11
N LYS A 52 -65.78 -35.15 48.00
CA LYS A 52 -64.52 -35.62 47.38
C LYS A 52 -64.46 -35.28 45.90
N SER A 53 -65.54 -35.48 45.13
CA SER A 53 -65.58 -35.07 43.72
C SER A 53 -65.42 -33.55 43.55
N TYR A 54 -65.96 -32.76 44.48
CA TYR A 54 -65.81 -31.30 44.46
C TYR A 54 -64.37 -30.85 44.74
N LEU A 55 -63.68 -31.50 45.70
CA LEU A 55 -62.27 -31.25 45.95
C LEU A 55 -61.39 -31.62 44.76
N SER A 56 -61.68 -32.74 44.09
CA SER A 56 -61.00 -33.11 42.84
C SER A 56 -61.23 -32.10 41.72
N PHE A 57 -62.45 -31.55 41.61
CA PHE A 57 -62.78 -30.47 40.66
C PHE A 57 -61.94 -29.21 40.91
N ILE A 58 -61.87 -28.73 42.16
CA ILE A 58 -61.04 -27.57 42.53
C ILE A 58 -59.55 -27.86 42.25
N GLY A 59 -59.08 -29.07 42.55
CA GLY A 59 -57.71 -29.49 42.25
C GLY A 59 -57.41 -29.46 40.75
N GLY A 60 -58.33 -29.99 39.94
CA GLY A 60 -58.24 -29.94 38.48
C GLY A 60 -58.21 -28.52 37.93
N TYR A 61 -59.07 -27.63 38.45
CA TYR A 61 -59.07 -26.22 38.09
C TYR A 61 -57.70 -25.57 38.35
N LYS A 62 -57.12 -25.79 39.54
CA LYS A 62 -55.79 -25.24 39.88
C LYS A 62 -54.69 -25.76 38.95
N ALA A 63 -54.73 -27.05 38.59
CA ALA A 63 -53.75 -27.65 37.71
C ALA A 63 -53.82 -27.03 36.30
N ILE A 64 -55.02 -26.99 35.72
CA ILE A 64 -55.26 -26.43 34.38
C ILE A 64 -54.96 -24.93 34.35
N TYR A 65 -55.35 -24.18 35.40
CA TYR A 65 -55.05 -22.77 35.49
C TYR A 65 -53.54 -22.52 35.48
N LYS A 66 -52.78 -23.27 36.31
CA LYS A 66 -51.33 -23.15 36.35
C LYS A 66 -50.69 -23.43 34.99
N GLU A 67 -51.09 -24.52 34.34
CA GLU A 67 -50.57 -24.89 33.02
C GLU A 67 -50.82 -23.80 31.98
N ASN A 68 -52.06 -23.28 31.92
CA ASN A 68 -52.41 -22.20 31.01
C ASN A 68 -51.69 -20.89 31.35
N PHE A 69 -51.55 -20.57 32.63
CA PHE A 69 -50.85 -19.37 33.09
C PHE A 69 -49.37 -19.43 32.71
N ASP A 70 -48.71 -20.56 32.94
CA ASP A 70 -47.30 -20.76 32.58
C ASP A 70 -47.11 -20.70 31.05
N SER A 71 -48.03 -21.27 30.28
CA SER A 71 -48.03 -21.21 28.81
C SER A 71 -48.16 -19.78 28.28
N VAL A 72 -49.14 -19.02 28.77
CA VAL A 72 -49.34 -17.61 28.40
C VAL A 72 -48.17 -16.74 28.87
N GLY A 73 -47.65 -17.00 30.07
CA GLY A 73 -46.45 -16.34 30.61
C GLY A 73 -45.24 -16.52 29.69
N SER A 74 -45.00 -17.75 29.24
CA SER A 74 -43.91 -18.05 28.29
C SER A 74 -44.06 -17.30 26.96
N LEU A 75 -45.29 -17.20 26.44
CA LEU A 75 -45.58 -16.46 25.21
C LEU A 75 -45.38 -14.95 25.40
N SER A 76 -45.80 -14.42 26.55
CA SER A 76 -45.59 -13.03 26.93
C SER A 76 -44.10 -12.68 27.01
N GLU A 77 -43.28 -13.51 27.66
CA GLU A 77 -41.84 -13.31 27.75
C GLU A 77 -41.14 -13.35 26.38
N ARG A 78 -41.56 -14.28 25.51
CA ARG A 78 -41.10 -14.32 24.12
C ARG A 78 -41.45 -13.04 23.37
N MET A 79 -42.67 -12.54 23.53
CA MET A 79 -43.11 -11.30 22.89
C MET A 79 -42.32 -10.08 23.39
N LYS A 80 -42.13 -9.96 24.71
CA LYS A 80 -41.32 -8.90 25.33
C LYS A 80 -39.88 -8.92 24.80
N THR A 81 -39.27 -10.10 24.75
CA THR A 81 -37.91 -10.27 24.22
C THR A 81 -37.83 -9.88 22.75
N GLY A 82 -38.80 -10.30 21.94
CA GLY A 82 -38.88 -9.92 20.53
C GLY A 82 -39.02 -8.41 20.35
N LEU A 83 -39.88 -7.76 21.14
CA LEU A 83 -40.07 -6.32 21.08
C LEU A 83 -38.83 -5.54 21.53
N ALA A 84 -38.14 -6.00 22.58
CA ALA A 84 -36.86 -5.42 23.01
C ALA A 84 -35.81 -5.50 21.89
N LYS A 85 -35.71 -6.63 21.20
CA LYS A 85 -34.80 -6.81 20.06
C LYS A 85 -35.13 -5.91 18.88
N LEU A 86 -36.42 -5.70 18.60
CA LEU A 86 -36.85 -4.76 17.55
C LEU A 86 -36.48 -3.32 17.91
N MET A 87 -36.65 -2.92 19.18
CA MET A 87 -36.26 -1.60 19.66
C MET A 87 -34.74 -1.38 19.59
N GLU A 88 -33.94 -2.39 19.96
CA GLU A 88 -32.48 -2.35 19.80
C GLU A 88 -32.07 -2.19 18.32
N ALA A 89 -32.74 -2.91 17.41
CA ALA A 89 -32.50 -2.81 15.98
C ALA A 89 -32.87 -1.42 15.43
N GLU A 90 -34.00 -0.85 15.88
CA GLU A 90 -34.43 0.50 15.51
C GLU A 90 -33.39 1.56 15.91
N VAL A 91 -32.90 1.50 17.16
CA VAL A 91 -31.84 2.40 17.65
C VAL A 91 -30.58 2.24 16.80
N SER A 92 -30.16 1.01 16.52
CA SER A 92 -28.97 0.73 15.71
C SER A 92 -29.09 1.28 14.29
N VAL A 93 -30.25 1.11 13.64
CA VAL A 93 -30.50 1.65 12.29
C VAL A 93 -30.49 3.18 12.29
N ASN A 94 -31.08 3.81 13.31
CA ASN A 94 -31.05 5.26 13.44
C ASN A 94 -29.62 5.81 13.59
N ASP A 95 -28.77 5.13 14.36
CA ASP A 95 -27.38 5.56 14.53
C ASP A 95 -26.55 5.31 13.25
N LEU A 96 -26.72 4.16 12.58
CA LEU A 96 -26.11 3.95 11.26
C LEU A 96 -26.56 5.00 10.23
N SER A 97 -27.82 5.43 10.26
CA SER A 97 -28.32 6.47 9.37
C SER A 97 -27.63 7.81 9.61
N LYS A 98 -27.38 8.19 10.87
CA LYS A 98 -26.59 9.40 11.20
C LYS A 98 -25.16 9.29 10.70
N ASP A 99 -24.50 8.15 10.95
CA ASP A 99 -23.12 7.91 10.54
C ASP A 99 -22.97 7.91 9.01
N LEU A 100 -23.95 7.38 8.28
CA LEU A 100 -23.95 7.36 6.82
C LEU A 100 -23.93 8.78 6.25
N VAL A 101 -24.74 9.69 6.78
CA VAL A 101 -24.77 11.10 6.35
C VAL A 101 -23.41 11.79 6.57
N ILE A 102 -22.71 11.46 7.66
CA ILE A 102 -21.38 12.01 7.94
C ILE A 102 -20.37 11.43 6.93
N LYS A 103 -20.36 10.11 6.75
CA LYS A 103 -19.44 9.43 5.83
C LYS A 103 -19.64 9.84 4.37
N GLU A 104 -20.86 10.09 3.94
CA GLU A 104 -21.14 10.60 2.59
C GLU A 104 -20.51 11.99 2.36
N LYS A 105 -20.56 12.88 3.36
CA LYS A 105 -19.91 14.19 3.29
C LYS A 105 -18.39 14.06 3.23
N ASP A 106 -17.81 13.23 4.08
CA ASP A 106 -16.37 13.00 4.10
C ASP A 106 -15.87 12.36 2.79
N LEU A 107 -16.65 11.44 2.22
CA LEU A 107 -16.35 10.80 0.94
C LEU A 107 -16.41 11.83 -0.19
N ALA A 108 -17.41 12.72 -0.21
CA ALA A 108 -17.48 13.79 -1.20
C ALA A 108 -16.27 14.75 -1.11
N VAL A 109 -15.83 15.10 0.10
CA VAL A 109 -14.63 15.94 0.31
C VAL A 109 -13.37 15.20 -0.14
N THR A 110 -13.25 13.92 0.20
CA THR A 110 -12.08 13.10 -0.16
C THR A 110 -12.01 12.85 -1.67
N SER A 111 -13.15 12.60 -2.33
CA SER A 111 -13.24 12.47 -3.78
C SER A 111 -12.76 13.74 -4.47
N LYS A 112 -13.24 14.92 -4.05
CA LYS A 112 -12.79 16.20 -4.61
C LYS A 112 -11.28 16.40 -4.48
N LYS A 113 -10.72 16.13 -3.28
CA LYS A 113 -9.27 16.20 -3.07
C LYS A 113 -8.50 15.21 -3.93
N SER A 114 -9.03 14.00 -4.13
CA SER A 114 -8.43 12.99 -5.00
C SER A 114 -8.41 13.45 -6.46
N ASP A 115 -9.49 14.06 -6.95
CA ASP A 115 -9.58 14.61 -8.30
C ASP A 115 -8.58 15.76 -8.51
N GLU A 116 -8.43 16.64 -7.51
CA GLU A 116 -7.43 17.73 -7.52
C GLU A 116 -5.99 17.19 -7.60
N VAL A 117 -5.65 16.21 -6.77
CA VAL A 117 -4.32 15.58 -6.78
C VAL A 117 -4.06 14.86 -8.11
N LEU A 118 -5.07 14.19 -8.67
CA LEU A 118 -4.94 13.49 -9.94
C LEU A 118 -4.68 14.47 -11.10
N LEU A 119 -5.32 15.64 -11.10
CA LEU A 119 -5.03 16.72 -12.05
C LEU A 119 -3.59 17.21 -11.91
N GLU A 120 -3.13 17.47 -10.69
CA GLU A 120 -1.77 17.96 -10.43
C GLU A 120 -0.70 16.95 -10.88
N VAL A 121 -0.87 15.67 -10.53
CA VAL A 121 0.04 14.59 -10.94
C VAL A 121 0.06 14.45 -12.45
N THR A 122 -1.09 14.55 -13.11
CA THR A 122 -1.19 14.48 -14.58
C THR A 122 -0.44 15.65 -15.24
N MET A 123 -0.60 16.88 -14.72
CA MET A 123 0.14 18.04 -15.22
C MET A 123 1.66 17.89 -15.01
N LYS A 124 2.08 17.43 -13.83
CA LYS A 124 3.49 17.16 -13.53
C LYS A 124 4.08 16.06 -14.41
N ALA A 125 3.32 14.98 -14.67
CA ALA A 125 3.73 13.91 -15.58
C ALA A 125 3.92 14.42 -17.01
N GLN A 126 2.98 15.23 -17.53
CA GLN A 126 3.10 15.85 -18.85
C GLN A 126 4.32 16.78 -18.95
N ALA A 127 4.60 17.57 -17.90
CA ALA A 127 5.77 18.43 -17.84
C ALA A 127 7.07 17.61 -17.82
N ALA A 128 7.13 16.54 -17.01
CA ALA A 128 8.27 15.64 -16.95
C ALA A 128 8.53 14.94 -18.30
N GLU A 129 7.49 14.52 -19.02
CA GLU A 129 7.65 13.91 -20.34
C GLU A 129 8.22 14.91 -21.37
N LYS A 130 7.81 16.19 -21.30
CA LYS A 130 8.42 17.24 -22.15
C LYS A 130 9.92 17.41 -21.86
N VAL A 131 10.30 17.45 -20.59
CA VAL A 131 11.71 17.54 -20.18
C VAL A 131 12.49 16.31 -20.64
N LYS A 132 11.93 15.11 -20.44
CA LYS A 132 12.52 13.85 -20.91
C LYS A 132 12.76 13.86 -22.42
N MET A 133 11.80 14.32 -23.23
CA MET A 133 11.99 14.47 -24.68
C MET A 133 13.11 15.46 -25.03
N GLN A 134 13.25 16.56 -24.27
CA GLN A 134 14.34 17.53 -24.49
C GLN A 134 15.70 16.92 -24.12
N VAL A 135 15.80 16.24 -22.98
CA VAL A 135 17.02 15.56 -22.54
C VAL A 135 17.42 14.46 -23.51
N GLN A 136 16.47 13.70 -24.04
CA GLN A 136 16.75 12.68 -25.05
C GLN A 136 17.37 13.28 -26.30
N LYS A 137 16.85 14.41 -26.81
CA LYS A 137 17.46 15.11 -27.95
C LYS A 137 18.89 15.56 -27.67
N VAL A 138 19.18 16.03 -26.46
CA VAL A 138 20.54 16.43 -26.07
C VAL A 138 21.45 15.21 -25.98
N LYS A 139 20.96 14.10 -25.42
CA LYS A 139 21.69 12.83 -25.35
C LYS A 139 22.03 12.31 -26.73
N ASP A 140 21.08 12.27 -27.66
CA ASP A 140 21.31 11.76 -29.02
C ASP A 140 22.35 12.60 -29.77
N LYS A 141 22.31 13.93 -29.60
CA LYS A 141 23.34 14.83 -30.15
C LYS A 141 24.72 14.60 -29.53
N ALA A 142 24.78 14.46 -28.21
CA ALA A 142 26.04 14.19 -27.52
C ALA A 142 26.61 12.82 -27.92
N GLN A 143 25.76 11.82 -28.09
CA GLN A 143 26.17 10.49 -28.54
C GLN A 143 26.76 10.54 -29.96
N ALA A 144 26.12 11.26 -30.89
CA ALA A 144 26.66 11.45 -32.23
C ALA A 144 28.07 12.07 -32.21
N ILE A 145 28.29 13.10 -31.37
CA ILE A 145 29.62 13.70 -31.21
C ILE A 145 30.63 12.71 -30.63
N VAL A 146 30.23 11.89 -29.65
CA VAL A 146 31.10 10.87 -29.07
C VAL A 146 31.47 9.81 -30.12
N ASP A 147 30.52 9.38 -30.94
CA ASP A 147 30.74 8.41 -32.00
C ASP A 147 31.68 8.99 -33.07
N ASP A 148 31.52 10.27 -33.45
CA ASP A 148 32.41 10.97 -34.37
C ASP A 148 33.85 11.07 -33.81
N ILE A 149 34.00 11.46 -32.53
CA ILE A 149 35.30 11.52 -31.86
C ILE A 149 35.95 10.13 -31.81
N ALA A 150 35.17 9.06 -31.62
CA ALA A 150 35.70 7.69 -31.62
C ALA A 150 36.24 7.30 -33.00
N ILE A 151 35.57 7.70 -34.08
CA ILE A 151 36.05 7.50 -35.46
C ILE A 151 37.36 8.28 -35.68
N ASP A 152 37.38 9.56 -35.32
CA ASP A 152 38.57 10.41 -35.48
C ASP A 152 39.75 9.88 -34.66
N LYS A 153 39.48 9.40 -33.44
CA LYS A 153 40.49 8.78 -32.57
C LYS A 153 41.07 7.51 -33.20
N ALA A 154 40.23 6.63 -33.75
CA ALA A 154 40.69 5.42 -34.41
C ALA A 154 41.60 5.72 -35.61
N VAL A 155 41.24 6.73 -36.43
CA VAL A 155 42.06 7.18 -37.56
C VAL A 155 43.39 7.79 -37.08
N ALA A 156 43.37 8.55 -35.97
CA ALA A 156 44.57 9.12 -35.39
C ALA A 156 45.51 8.05 -34.81
N GLU A 157 44.96 7.04 -34.12
CA GLU A 157 45.72 5.90 -33.58
C GLU A 157 46.32 5.05 -34.71
N GLU A 158 45.59 4.79 -35.79
CA GLU A 158 46.12 4.06 -36.96
C GLU A 158 47.31 4.81 -37.59
N LYS A 159 47.18 6.13 -37.76
CA LYS A 159 48.27 6.97 -38.27
C LYS A 159 49.47 7.00 -37.33
N LEU A 160 49.24 6.97 -36.01
CA LEU A 160 50.29 6.93 -35.01
C LEU A 160 51.04 5.59 -35.04
N GLU A 161 50.34 4.47 -35.12
CA GLU A 161 50.96 3.14 -35.26
C GLU A 161 51.74 3.01 -36.57
N ALA A 162 51.24 3.58 -37.67
CA ALA A 162 51.98 3.62 -38.94
C ALA A 162 53.26 4.49 -38.87
N ALA A 163 53.26 5.54 -38.06
CA ALA A 163 54.42 6.41 -37.84
C ALA A 163 55.39 5.86 -36.78
N ARG A 164 54.93 4.96 -35.91
CA ARG A 164 55.70 4.34 -34.82
C ARG A 164 56.98 3.63 -35.26
N PRO A 165 57.02 2.80 -36.33
CA PRO A 165 58.27 2.18 -36.78
C PRO A 165 59.28 3.21 -37.30
N ALA A 166 58.83 4.27 -37.96
CA ALA A 166 59.73 5.33 -38.41
C ALA A 166 60.31 6.13 -37.23
N LEU A 167 59.55 6.28 -36.14
CA LEU A 167 60.00 6.93 -34.92
C LEU A 167 60.95 6.03 -34.11
N GLU A 168 60.65 4.74 -33.97
CA GLU A 168 61.54 3.76 -33.32
C GLU A 168 62.86 3.58 -34.09
N GLU A 169 62.82 3.59 -35.42
CA GLU A 169 64.03 3.56 -36.26
C GLU A 169 64.86 4.85 -36.12
N ALA A 170 64.20 6.01 -36.01
CA ALA A 170 64.87 7.27 -35.71
C ALA A 170 65.47 7.31 -34.29
N GLU A 171 64.77 6.77 -33.28
CA GLU A 171 65.28 6.67 -31.90
C GLU A 171 66.43 5.66 -31.78
N ALA A 172 66.37 4.52 -32.48
CA ALA A 172 67.45 3.54 -32.54
C ALA A 172 68.70 4.10 -33.22
N ALA A 173 68.54 4.83 -34.34
CA ALA A 173 69.64 5.53 -34.99
C ALA A 173 70.25 6.64 -34.11
N LEU A 174 69.44 7.22 -33.20
CA LEU A 174 69.88 8.20 -32.21
C LEU A 174 70.70 7.56 -31.08
N GLN A 175 70.25 6.43 -30.54
CA GLN A 175 70.97 5.73 -29.46
C GLN A 175 72.34 5.19 -29.91
N ASP A 176 72.49 4.81 -31.19
CA ASP A 176 73.72 4.19 -31.69
C ASP A 176 74.81 5.19 -32.15
N SER A 177 74.54 6.50 -32.24
CA SER A 177 75.53 7.45 -32.77
C SER A 177 75.79 8.74 -31.98
N ILE A 178 74.97 9.12 -31.00
CA ILE A 178 75.18 10.35 -30.20
C ILE A 178 74.87 10.07 -28.72
N THR A 179 75.91 9.93 -27.90
CA THR A 179 75.80 9.84 -26.43
C THR A 179 75.70 11.22 -25.80
N GLY A 180 75.03 11.35 -24.64
CA GLY A 180 74.84 12.66 -23.97
C GLY A 180 76.14 13.44 -23.72
N GLU A 181 77.24 12.74 -23.49
CA GLU A 181 78.58 13.34 -23.35
C GLU A 181 79.06 14.06 -24.63
N THR A 182 78.69 13.55 -25.82
CA THR A 182 79.04 14.20 -27.10
C THR A 182 78.25 15.49 -27.33
N VAL A 183 77.01 15.58 -26.86
CA VAL A 183 76.19 16.79 -26.97
C VAL A 183 76.70 17.88 -26.02
N ASP A 184 77.02 17.51 -24.78
CA ASP A 184 77.57 18.44 -23.78
C ASP A 184 78.94 19.01 -24.21
N LEU A 185 79.79 18.19 -24.85
CA LEU A 185 81.09 18.64 -25.39
C LEU A 185 80.95 19.56 -26.62
N LEU A 186 79.85 19.47 -27.36
CA LEU A 186 79.60 20.29 -28.56
C LEU A 186 78.96 21.64 -28.24
N GLU A 187 78.34 21.81 -27.07
CA GLU A 187 77.61 23.02 -26.67
C GLU A 187 78.40 24.34 -26.88
N PRO A 188 79.70 24.44 -26.50
CA PRO A 188 80.46 25.67 -26.72
C PRO A 188 80.65 26.01 -28.20
N TYR A 189 80.70 24.99 -29.06
CA TYR A 189 80.89 25.16 -30.51
C TYR A 189 79.59 25.53 -31.22
N LEU A 190 78.45 25.06 -30.72
CA LEU A 190 77.13 25.38 -31.29
C LEU A 190 76.70 26.84 -31.07
N VAL A 191 77.29 27.52 -30.08
CA VAL A 191 76.98 28.92 -29.70
C VAL A 191 77.92 29.93 -30.39
N MET A 192 78.91 29.47 -31.15
CA MET A 192 79.80 30.39 -31.87
C MET A 192 79.08 31.15 -32.99
N GLU A 193 79.45 32.42 -33.21
CA GLU A 193 78.82 33.29 -34.20
C GLU A 193 78.93 32.77 -35.65
N ASP A 194 79.91 31.93 -35.94
CA ASP A 194 80.14 31.32 -37.25
C ASP A 194 79.39 29.98 -37.45
N TYR A 195 78.88 29.37 -36.38
CA TYR A 195 78.09 28.14 -36.43
C TYR A 195 76.60 28.43 -36.62
N ASN A 196 76.26 29.00 -37.79
CA ASN A 196 74.87 29.34 -38.13
C ASN A 196 74.51 28.92 -39.57
N LEU A 197 73.20 28.73 -39.78
CA LEU A 197 72.64 28.27 -41.06
C LEU A 197 73.02 29.18 -42.24
N GLU A 198 73.05 30.50 -42.01
CA GLU A 198 73.35 31.50 -43.04
C GLU A 198 74.80 31.44 -43.51
N THR A 199 75.73 31.07 -42.62
CA THR A 199 77.15 30.90 -42.93
C THR A 199 77.38 29.54 -43.60
N ALA A 200 76.72 28.49 -43.14
CA ALA A 200 76.81 27.15 -43.71
C ALA A 200 76.25 27.07 -45.16
N LYS A 201 75.13 27.76 -45.45
CA LYS A 201 74.53 27.82 -46.79
C LYS A 201 75.44 28.45 -47.84
N LYS A 202 76.30 29.40 -47.44
CA LYS A 202 77.24 30.07 -48.37
C LYS A 202 78.30 29.12 -48.93
N VAL A 203 78.58 28.01 -48.24
CA VAL A 203 79.58 27.02 -48.67
C VAL A 203 78.94 25.91 -49.49
N CYS A 204 77.89 25.28 -48.95
CA CYS A 204 77.28 24.09 -49.55
C CYS A 204 75.91 23.78 -48.91
N GLY A 205 74.92 23.40 -49.74
CA GLY A 205 73.59 23.02 -49.25
C GLY A 205 73.58 21.81 -48.31
N ASN A 206 74.46 20.83 -48.54
CA ASN A 206 74.59 19.66 -47.68
C ASN A 206 75.19 20.02 -46.31
N VAL A 207 76.12 20.98 -46.26
CA VAL A 207 76.72 21.47 -45.00
C VAL A 207 75.69 22.28 -44.20
N ALA A 208 74.85 23.06 -44.87
CA ALA A 208 73.71 23.72 -44.22
C ALA A 208 72.70 22.71 -43.64
N GLY A 209 72.43 21.62 -44.36
CA GLY A 209 71.59 20.52 -43.88
C GLY A 209 72.16 19.87 -42.62
N LEU A 210 73.46 19.54 -42.64
CA LEU A 210 74.17 18.97 -41.48
C LEU A 210 74.20 19.93 -40.27
N CYS A 211 74.49 21.22 -40.48
CA CYS A 211 74.49 22.23 -39.41
C CYS A 211 73.11 22.43 -38.79
N SER A 212 72.05 22.43 -39.61
CA SER A 212 70.68 22.49 -39.09
C SER A 212 70.30 21.22 -38.34
N TRP A 213 70.76 20.06 -38.82
CA TRP A 213 70.47 18.76 -38.21
C TRP A 213 71.17 18.62 -36.85
N THR A 214 72.43 19.02 -36.72
CA THR A 214 73.16 18.98 -35.45
C THR A 214 72.58 19.92 -34.40
N GLN A 215 72.17 21.14 -34.78
CA GLN A 215 71.48 22.07 -33.88
C GLN A 215 70.12 21.54 -33.41
N ALA A 216 69.31 21.01 -34.34
CA ALA A 216 68.02 20.42 -34.02
C ALA A 216 68.17 19.18 -33.14
N MET A 217 69.22 18.37 -33.36
CA MET A 217 69.50 17.18 -32.57
C MET A 217 69.89 17.51 -31.13
N ALA A 218 70.76 18.51 -30.92
CA ALA A 218 71.11 18.98 -29.58
C ALA A 218 69.88 19.50 -28.81
N TYR A 219 69.02 20.26 -29.49
CA TYR A 219 67.77 20.77 -28.91
C TYR A 219 66.77 19.64 -28.58
N PHE A 220 66.60 18.69 -29.49
CA PHE A 220 65.73 17.53 -29.28
C PHE A 220 66.21 16.66 -28.12
N TYR A 221 67.52 16.41 -28.00
CA TYR A 221 68.06 15.65 -26.87
C TYR A 221 67.83 16.35 -25.53
N GLY A 222 67.97 17.69 -25.48
CA GLY A 222 67.64 18.50 -24.31
C GLY A 222 66.18 18.34 -23.88
N ILE A 223 65.23 18.43 -24.82
CA ILE A 223 63.80 18.21 -24.55
C ILE A 223 63.53 16.76 -24.14
N ASN A 224 64.13 15.78 -24.83
CA ASN A 224 63.86 14.36 -24.54
C ASN A 224 64.34 13.98 -23.13
N LYS A 225 65.45 14.57 -22.64
CA LYS A 225 65.93 14.44 -21.26
C LYS A 225 64.92 14.96 -20.22
N GLU A 226 64.15 16.00 -20.56
CA GLU A 226 63.10 16.56 -19.69
C GLU A 226 61.76 15.80 -19.79
N VAL A 227 61.43 15.29 -20.98
CA VAL A 227 60.11 14.70 -21.27
C VAL A 227 60.04 13.20 -20.99
N LEU A 228 61.13 12.43 -21.17
CA LEU A 228 61.18 10.99 -20.86
C LEU A 228 60.77 10.63 -19.42
N PRO A 229 61.20 11.34 -18.36
CA PRO A 229 60.76 11.02 -16.99
C PRO A 229 59.29 11.40 -16.69
N LEU A 230 58.63 12.16 -17.56
CA LEU A 230 57.23 12.56 -17.42
C LEU A 230 56.25 11.62 -18.15
N LYS A 231 56.77 10.60 -18.86
CA LYS A 231 55.99 9.59 -19.60
C LYS A 231 55.60 8.34 -18.77
N VAL A 232 55.65 8.40 -17.43
CA VAL A 232 55.11 7.35 -16.55
C VAL A 232 53.61 7.49 -16.37
#